data_AF-A0A969AKZ5-F1
#
_entry.id   AF-A0A969AKZ5-F1
#
_cell.length_a   1.000
_cell.length_b   1.000
_cell.length_c   1.000
_cell.angle_alpha   90.00
_cell.angle_beta   90.00
_cell.angle_gamma   90.00
#
_symmetry.space_group_name_H-M   'P 1'
#
loop_
_entity.id
_entity.type
_entity.pdbx_description
1 polymer ?
#
loop_
_entity_poly.entity_id
_entity_poly.type
_entity_poly.pdbx_seq_one_letter_code
_entity_poly.pdbx_strand_id
1 'polypeptide(L)' 'MKGEWWEQDAFWAEMRDCLFDRSREERAAGEAEAIVHLLGLEPGARLLDLCCGTGRHAAIFSRLACS' A
#
# COMPACT_ATOMS: atom_id res chain seq x y z
N MET A 1 14.85 -26.57 8.29
CA MET A 1 14.51 -25.48 9.23
C MET A 1 13.38 -24.69 8.58
N LYS A 2 12.28 -24.37 9.28
CA LYS A 2 11.34 -23.37 8.74
C LYS A 2 12.06 -22.02 8.76
N GLY A 3 11.91 -21.23 7.69
CA GLY A 3 12.49 -19.89 7.59
C GLY A 3 11.89 -18.91 8.60
N GLU A 4 12.37 -17.67 8.58
CA GLU A 4 11.87 -16.61 9.45
C GLU A 4 10.37 -16.32 9.18
N TRP A 5 9.68 -15.67 10.11
CA TRP A 5 8.21 -15.50 10.01
C TRP A 5 7.76 -14.80 8.72
N TRP A 6 8.54 -13.85 8.21
CA TRP A 6 8.23 -13.10 6.98
C TRP A 6 8.40 -13.93 5.70
N GLU A 7 9.10 -15.07 5.78
CA GLU A 7 9.29 -16.01 4.67
C GLU A 7 8.19 -17.07 4.62
N GLN A 8 7.28 -17.07 5.59
CA GLN A 8 6.25 -18.10 5.72
C GLN A 8 4.93 -17.63 5.10
N ASP A 9 4.58 -18.16 3.92
CA ASP A 9 3.31 -17.85 3.23
C ASP A 9 2.06 -18.07 4.12
N ALA A 10 2.11 -19.08 5.01
CA ALA A 10 1.03 -19.37 5.95
C ALA A 10 0.75 -18.20 6.90
N PHE A 11 1.81 -17.54 7.40
CA PHE A 11 1.65 -16.36 8.26
C PHE A 11 0.92 -15.23 7.51
N TRP A 12 1.35 -14.93 6.29
CA TRP A 12 0.71 -13.90 5.47
C TRP A 12 -0.73 -14.25 5.10
N ALA A 13 -1.03 -15.52 4.89
CA ALA A 13 -2.38 -15.97 4.60
C ALA A 13 -3.33 -15.82 5.80
N GLU A 14 -2.86 -16.21 7.00
CA GLU A 14 -3.61 -16.11 8.26
C GLU A 14 -3.81 -14.65 8.69
N MET A 15 -2.79 -13.81 8.52
CA MET A 15 -2.83 -12.41 8.94
C MET A 15 -3.51 -11.49 7.93
N ARG A 16 -3.85 -11.98 6.72
CA ARG A 16 -4.37 -11.15 5.61
C ARG A 16 -5.53 -10.27 6.05
N ASP A 17 -6.54 -10.84 6.68
CA ASP A 17 -7.77 -10.12 7.03
C ASP A 17 -7.57 -9.11 8.16
N CYS A 18 -6.51 -9.28 8.97
CA CYS A 18 -6.14 -8.32 10.01
C CYS A 18 -5.26 -7.19 9.46
N LEU A 19 -4.34 -7.51 8.55
CA LEU A 19 -3.40 -6.54 7.97
C LEU A 19 -4.04 -5.71 6.85
N PHE A 20 -4.96 -6.30 6.09
CA PHE A 20 -5.58 -5.74 4.89
C PHE A 20 -7.11 -5.79 4.97
N ASP A 21 -7.67 -5.42 6.12
CA ASP A 21 -9.11 -5.36 6.29
C ASP A 21 -9.75 -4.31 5.37
N ARG A 22 -11.04 -4.50 5.07
CA ARG A 22 -11.81 -3.64 4.15
C ARG A 22 -11.80 -2.16 4.55
N SER A 23 -11.78 -1.82 5.84
CA SER A 23 -11.79 -0.42 6.27
C SER A 23 -10.51 0.30 5.87
N ARG A 24 -9.37 -0.42 5.80
CA ARG A 24 -8.10 0.13 5.30
C ARG A 24 -8.13 0.36 3.79
N GLU A 25 -8.81 -0.50 3.04
CA GLU A 25 -9.01 -0.30 1.61
C GLU A 25 -9.88 0.93 1.35
N GLU A 26 -10.99 1.08 2.08
CA GLU A 26 -11.91 2.21 1.95
C GLU A 26 -11.23 3.56 2.27
N ARG A 27 -10.26 3.57 3.17
CA ARG A 27 -9.45 4.74 3.51
C ARG A 27 -8.31 5.03 2.54
N ALA A 28 -7.97 4.11 1.64
CA ALA A 28 -6.75 4.20 0.84
C ALA A 28 -6.72 5.44 -0.06
N ALA A 29 -7.87 5.83 -0.64
CA ALA A 29 -7.95 7.02 -1.50
C ALA A 29 -7.61 8.31 -0.73
N GLY A 30 -8.29 8.56 0.39
CA GLY A 30 -8.05 9.77 1.19
C GLY A 30 -6.65 9.81 1.81
N GLU A 31 -6.10 8.65 2.21
CA GLU A 31 -4.72 8.58 2.69
C GLU A 31 -3.69 8.87 1.59
N ALA A 32 -3.88 8.33 0.38
CA ALA A 32 -3.00 8.59 -0.75
C ALA A 32 -3.04 10.07 -1.20
N GLU A 33 -4.23 10.67 -1.25
CA GLU A 33 -4.40 12.10 -1.53
C GLU A 33 -3.69 12.97 -0.49
N ALA A 34 -3.81 12.63 0.80
CA ALA A 34 -3.12 13.32 1.87
C ALA A 34 -1.58 13.20 1.73
N ILE A 35 -1.06 12.02 1.37
CA ILE A 35 0.37 11.81 1.13
C ILE A 35 0.87 12.70 -0.02
N VAL A 36 0.16 12.71 -1.16
CA VAL A 36 0.50 13.56 -2.32
C VAL A 36 0.54 15.03 -1.92
N HIS A 37 -0.46 15.48 -1.16
CA HIS A 37 -0.52 16.87 -0.68
C HIS A 37 0.62 17.21 0.28
N LEU A 38 0.87 16.36 1.29
CA LEU A 38 1.91 16.60 2.30
C LEU A 38 3.32 16.61 1.71
N LEU A 39 3.56 15.78 0.69
CA LEU A 39 4.85 15.70 0.00
C LEU A 39 4.98 16.72 -1.13
N GLY A 40 3.91 17.43 -1.49
CA GLY A 40 3.91 18.36 -2.62
C GLY A 40 4.25 17.66 -3.94
N LEU A 41 3.72 16.46 -4.16
CA LEU A 41 4.00 15.71 -5.38
C LEU A 41 3.26 16.35 -6.56
N GLU A 42 4.03 16.69 -7.59
CA GLU A 42 3.49 17.19 -8.85
C GLU A 42 3.04 16.03 -9.75
N PRO A 43 2.06 16.24 -10.65
CA PRO A 43 1.72 15.26 -11.67
C PRO A 43 2.96 14.80 -12.47
N GLY A 44 3.09 13.50 -12.67
CA GLY A 44 4.25 12.86 -13.31
C GLY A 44 5.41 12.55 -12.36
N ALA A 45 5.27 12.79 -11.05
CA ALA A 45 6.25 12.35 -10.07
C ALA A 45 6.42 10.82 -10.09
N ARG A 46 7.68 10.38 -9.97
CA ARG A 46 8.01 8.96 -9.83
C ARG A 46 8.01 8.58 -8.35
N LEU A 47 7.20 7.58 -8.00
CA LEU A 47 6.99 7.17 -6.61
C LEU A 47 7.28 5.68 -6.44
N LEU A 48 7.97 5.33 -5.34
CA LEU A 48 8.19 3.94 -4.92
C LEU A 48 7.43 3.66 -3.63
N ASP A 49 6.42 2.79 -3.70
CA ASP A 49 5.67 2.27 -2.56
C ASP A 49 6.28 0.93 -2.10
N LEU A 50 7.19 0.98 -1.13
CA LEU A 50 7.88 -0.20 -0.60
C LEU A 50 7.03 -0.86 0.49
N CYS A 51 7.00 -2.20 0.51
CA CYS A 51 6.15 -2.98 1.41
C CYS A 51 4.65 -2.70 1.19
N CYS A 52 4.26 -2.46 -0.05
CA CYS A 52 2.91 -2.03 -0.45
C CYS A 52 1.79 -3.05 -0.15
N GLY A 53 2.14 -4.27 0.27
CA GLY A 53 1.17 -5.33 0.57
C GLY A 53 0.29 -5.62 -0.65
N THR A 54 -1.01 -5.42 -0.52
CA THR A 54 -1.98 -5.56 -1.62
C THR A 54 -1.99 -4.39 -2.60
N GLY A 55 -1.18 -3.35 -2.38
CA GLY A 55 -1.04 -2.20 -3.28
C GLY A 55 -2.14 -1.14 -3.15
N ARG A 56 -2.79 -1.05 -1.98
CA ARG A 56 -3.95 -0.16 -1.77
C ARG A 56 -3.66 1.31 -2.08
N HIS A 57 -2.44 1.79 -1.79
CA HIS A 57 -2.03 3.16 -2.10
C HIS A 57 -1.43 3.29 -3.49
N ALA A 58 -0.55 2.37 -3.89
CA ALA A 58 0.01 2.30 -5.25
C ALA A 58 -1.06 2.38 -6.36
N ALA A 59 -2.19 1.69 -6.20
CA ALA A 59 -3.31 1.74 -7.15
C ALA A 59 -3.95 3.13 -7.25
N ILE A 60 -3.93 3.93 -6.19
CA ILE A 60 -4.44 5.31 -6.19
C ILE A 60 -3.40 6.27 -6.71
N PHE A 61 -2.13 6.14 -6.32
CA PHE A 61 -1.04 6.98 -6.83
C PHE A 61 -0.96 6.97 -8.36
N SER A 62 -1.12 5.79 -8.99
CA SER A 62 -1.16 5.70 -10.46
C SER A 62 -2.32 6.48 -11.11
N ARG A 63 -3.45 6.64 -10.41
CA ARG A 63 -4.61 7.43 -10.86
C ARG A 63 -4.44 8.92 -10.61
N LEU A 64 -3.70 9.28 -9.57
CA LEU A 64 -3.31 10.67 -9.25
C LEU A 64 -2.17 11.18 -10.15
N ALA A 65 -1.88 10.48 -11.26
CA ALA A 65 -0.84 10.78 -12.23
C ALA A 65 0.60 10.68 -11.69
N CYS A 66 0.84 9.92 -10.62
CA CYS A 66 2.20 9.48 -10.28
C CYS A 66 2.56 8.28 -11.18
N SER A 67 3.75 8.27 -11.78
CA SER A 67 4.19 7.28 -12.78
C SER A 67 5.19 6.27 -12.24
#